data_AF-X1M0Q0-F1
#
_entry.id   AF-X1M0Q0-F1
#
_cell.length_a   1.000
_cell.length_b   1.000
_cell.length_c   1.000
_cell.angle_alpha   90.00
_cell.angle_beta   90.00
_cell.angle_gamma   90.00
#
_symmetry.space_group_name_H-M   'P 1'
#
loop_
_entity.id
_entity.type
_entity.pdbx_description
1 polymer ?
#
loop_
_entity_poly.entity_id
_entity_poly.type
_entity_poly.pdbx_seq_one_letter_code
_entity_poly.pdbx_strand_id
1 'polypeptide(L)'
;MTIKPSLQDFSLIESFVKKSVENYGLKEKSNGFMFFVLGLLLKIQEDEILESITDSSFLNIIGKNSGHDRGIDAIYIDENTTPAIVHFFNFKYTENFDKTINHFPSTEIDKITSFLNSLMSKDKNLKNDINKVLYSKVEEIWELFEEHYPYFHF
;
A
#
# COMPACT_ATOMS: atom_id res chain seq x y z
N MET A 1 -16.18 0.51 20.33
CA MET A 1 -15.42 1.47 21.16
C MET A 1 -14.65 2.35 20.19
N THR A 2 -15.05 3.61 20.00
CA THR A 2 -14.38 4.52 19.06
C THR A 2 -13.11 5.02 19.72
N ILE A 3 -11.95 4.52 19.31
CA ILE A 3 -10.65 4.99 19.81
C ILE A 3 -10.49 6.43 19.34
N LYS A 4 -10.44 7.38 20.28
CA LYS A 4 -10.16 8.78 19.96
C LYS A 4 -8.64 8.93 19.84
N PRO A 5 -8.10 9.40 18.70
CA PRO A 5 -6.67 9.65 18.57
C PRO A 5 -6.18 10.61 19.65
N SER A 6 -5.10 10.27 20.36
CA SER A 6 -4.49 11.17 21.33
C SER A 6 -3.43 12.05 20.66
N LEU A 7 -3.22 13.25 21.19
CA LEU A 7 -2.16 14.14 20.70
C LEU A 7 -0.77 13.50 20.85
N GLN A 8 -0.58 12.71 21.91
CA GLN A 8 0.65 11.96 22.15
C GLN A 8 0.92 10.94 21.02
N ASP A 9 -0.09 10.15 20.63
CA ASP A 9 0.05 9.17 19.55
C ASP A 9 0.34 9.88 18.22
N PHE A 10 -0.38 10.96 17.95
CA PHE A 10 -0.18 11.76 16.74
C PHE A 10 1.25 12.29 16.64
N SER A 11 1.75 12.93 17.70
CA SER A 11 3.13 13.44 17.74
C SER A 11 4.18 12.34 17.65
N LEU A 12 3.92 11.18 18.25
CA LEU A 12 4.81 10.03 18.15
C LEU A 12 4.91 9.53 16.71
N ILE A 13 3.77 9.29 16.05
CA ILE A 13 3.73 8.87 14.65
C ILE A 13 4.40 9.94 13.76
N GLU A 14 4.13 11.23 13.97
CA GLU A 14 4.76 12.30 13.21
C GLU A 14 6.29 12.27 13.36
N SER A 15 6.82 11.97 14.55
CA SER A 15 8.27 11.87 14.77
C SER A 15 8.91 10.73 13.98
N PHE A 16 8.24 9.57 13.91
CA PHE A 16 8.71 8.44 13.10
C PHE A 16 8.61 8.74 11.61
N VAL A 17 7.53 9.39 11.17
CA VAL A 17 7.37 9.81 9.77
C VAL A 17 8.48 10.77 9.34
N LYS A 18 8.79 11.79 10.16
CA LYS A 18 9.90 12.72 9.90
C LYS A 18 11.23 11.98 9.77
N LYS A 19 11.50 11.05 10.69
CA LYS A 19 12.72 10.23 10.65
C LYS A 19 12.78 9.36 9.39
N SER A 20 11.67 8.76 8.96
CA SER A 20 11.61 7.98 7.71
C SER A 20 11.85 8.87 6.48
N VAL A 21 11.28 10.07 6.45
CA VAL A 21 11.53 11.04 5.37
C VAL A 21 13.02 11.36 5.25
N GLU A 22 13.67 11.65 6.37
CA GLU A 22 15.10 11.97 6.42
C GLU A 22 15.98 10.78 6.04
N ASN A 23 15.71 9.60 6.60
CA ASN A 23 16.51 8.40 6.39
C ASN A 23 16.52 7.95 4.92
N TYR A 24 15.36 8.04 4.24
CA TYR A 24 15.17 7.52 2.89
C TYR A 24 15.15 8.62 1.82
N GLY A 25 15.45 9.88 2.18
CA GLY A 25 15.50 11.00 1.24
C GLY A 25 14.16 11.27 0.53
N LEU A 26 13.04 11.04 1.21
CA LEU A 26 11.70 11.14 0.61
C LEU A 26 11.26 12.61 0.51
N LYS A 27 10.45 12.92 -0.49
CA LYS A 27 9.97 14.30 -0.71
C LYS A 27 8.76 14.69 0.14
N GLU A 28 7.95 13.72 0.55
CA GLU A 28 6.66 13.96 1.21
C GLU A 28 6.50 13.10 2.46
N LYS A 29 5.81 13.63 3.47
CA LYS A 29 5.54 12.90 4.72
C LYS A 29 4.56 11.74 4.53
N SER A 30 3.63 11.81 3.58
CA SER A 30 2.78 10.68 3.17
C SER A 30 3.64 9.47 2.78
N ASN A 31 4.68 9.69 1.99
CA ASN A 31 5.62 8.64 1.59
C ASN A 31 6.43 8.13 2.79
N GLY A 32 6.87 9.04 3.67
CA GLY A 32 7.52 8.66 4.93
C GLY A 32 6.64 7.79 5.82
N PHE A 33 5.33 8.03 5.84
CA PHE A 33 4.35 7.22 6.56
C PHE A 33 4.21 5.82 5.94
N MET A 34 4.14 5.70 4.61
CA MET A 34 4.12 4.39 3.94
C MET A 34 5.36 3.56 4.30
N PHE A 35 6.56 4.14 4.19
CA PHE A 35 7.81 3.47 4.54
C PHE A 35 7.85 3.05 6.01
N PHE A 36 7.44 3.94 6.91
CA PHE A 36 7.38 3.64 8.34
C PHE A 36 6.45 2.46 8.64
N VAL A 37 5.22 2.49 8.12
CA VAL A 37 4.19 1.48 8.43
C VAL A 37 4.54 0.13 7.82
N LEU A 38 4.96 0.09 6.55
CA LEU A 38 5.36 -1.16 5.90
C LEU A 38 6.53 -1.81 6.64
N GLY A 39 7.59 -1.06 6.94
CA GLY A 39 8.73 -1.57 7.70
C GLY A 39 8.34 -2.03 9.12
N LEU A 40 7.43 -1.33 9.78
CA LEU A 40 6.97 -1.70 11.13
C LEU A 40 6.13 -2.99 11.13
N LEU A 41 5.18 -3.11 10.20
CA LEU A 41 4.22 -4.22 10.18
C LEU A 41 4.83 -5.50 9.58
N LEU A 42 5.57 -5.36 8.48
CA LEU A 42 6.09 -6.49 7.73
C LEU A 42 7.53 -6.86 8.15
N LYS A 43 8.25 -5.96 8.82
CA LYS A 43 9.66 -6.14 9.25
C LYS A 43 10.62 -6.43 8.08
N ILE A 44 10.32 -5.82 6.93
CA ILE A 44 11.07 -5.94 5.68
C ILE A 44 12.07 -4.80 5.49
N GLN A 45 13.01 -4.96 4.57
CA GLN A 45 14.04 -3.98 4.25
C GLN A 45 13.55 -2.90 3.27
N GLU A 46 14.35 -1.84 3.08
CA GLU A 46 13.97 -0.66 2.29
C GLU A 46 13.66 -0.98 0.83
N ASP A 47 14.43 -1.87 0.21
CA ASP A 47 14.24 -2.36 -1.15
C ASP A 47 12.90 -3.11 -1.28
N GLU A 48 12.59 -3.99 -0.34
CA GLU A 48 11.31 -4.71 -0.30
C GLU A 48 10.12 -3.73 -0.11
N ILE A 49 10.28 -2.68 0.72
CA ILE A 49 9.28 -1.62 0.87
C ILE A 49 9.07 -0.91 -0.47
N LEU A 50 10.15 -0.53 -1.15
CA LEU A 50 10.10 0.19 -2.41
C LEU A 50 9.42 -0.63 -3.52
N GLU A 51 9.67 -1.94 -3.56
CA GLU A 51 9.06 -2.88 -4.49
C GLU A 51 7.59 -3.16 -4.20
N SER A 52 7.17 -2.98 -2.95
CA SER A 52 5.79 -3.20 -2.53
C SER A 52 4.88 -2.02 -2.89
N ILE A 53 5.40 -0.79 -3.01
CA ILE A 53 4.58 0.42 -3.20
C ILE A 53 4.06 0.52 -4.64
N THR A 54 2.74 0.61 -4.76
CA THR A 54 1.98 0.74 -6.00
C THR A 54 1.25 2.08 -6.14
N ASP A 55 1.28 2.94 -5.11
CA ASP A 55 0.69 4.28 -5.11
C ASP A 55 1.15 5.14 -6.31
N SER A 56 0.18 5.72 -7.02
CA SER A 56 0.44 6.49 -8.24
C SER A 56 1.23 7.77 -7.96
N SER A 57 1.01 8.41 -6.81
CA SER A 57 1.71 9.66 -6.44
C SER A 57 3.19 9.39 -6.18
N PHE A 58 3.49 8.36 -5.40
CA PHE A 58 4.84 7.93 -5.10
C PHE A 58 5.61 7.53 -6.36
N LEU A 59 5.01 6.68 -7.21
CA LEU A 59 5.65 6.24 -8.45
C LEU A 59 6.03 7.42 -9.36
N ASN A 60 5.15 8.41 -9.47
CA ASN A 60 5.44 9.64 -10.22
C ASN A 60 6.63 10.42 -9.65
N ILE A 61 6.70 10.55 -8.32
CA ILE A 61 7.78 11.27 -7.63
C ILE A 61 9.16 10.66 -7.91
N ILE A 62 9.22 9.32 -8.02
CA ILE A 62 10.45 8.57 -8.30
C ILE A 62 10.69 8.30 -9.79
N GLY A 63 9.88 8.88 -10.68
CA GLY A 63 10.04 8.78 -12.13
C GLY A 63 9.59 7.45 -12.75
N LYS A 64 8.78 6.66 -12.05
CA LYS A 64 8.12 5.46 -12.59
C LYS A 64 6.74 5.86 -13.15
N ASN A 65 6.50 5.51 -14.41
CA ASN A 65 5.31 5.88 -15.19
C ASN A 65 4.00 5.48 -14.47
N SER A 66 3.05 6.42 -14.31
CA SER A 66 1.83 6.21 -13.51
C SER A 66 0.59 5.87 -14.34
N GLY A 67 0.03 4.68 -14.14
CA GLY A 67 -1.40 4.39 -14.33
C GLY A 67 -2.14 4.52 -13.00
N HIS A 68 -3.36 4.01 -12.89
CA HIS A 68 -4.13 4.05 -11.63
C HIS A 68 -3.66 2.98 -10.63
N ASP A 69 -3.70 3.28 -9.33
CA ASP A 69 -3.48 2.32 -8.23
C ASP A 69 -4.78 1.62 -7.76
N ARG A 70 -5.94 2.14 -8.19
CA ARG A 70 -7.26 1.63 -7.80
C ARG A 70 -7.46 1.53 -6.28
N GLY A 71 -6.80 2.40 -5.50
CA GLY A 71 -6.86 2.40 -4.04
C GLY A 71 -5.99 1.34 -3.37
N ILE A 72 -5.10 0.68 -4.12
CA ILE A 72 -4.09 -0.24 -3.62
C ILE A 72 -2.75 0.48 -3.63
N ASP A 73 -2.34 0.98 -2.48
CA ASP A 73 -1.13 1.80 -2.36
C ASP A 73 0.13 0.96 -2.19
N ALA A 74 0.00 -0.28 -1.69
CA ALA A 74 1.06 -1.27 -1.71
C ALA A 74 0.52 -2.71 -1.74
N ILE A 75 1.32 -3.61 -2.32
CA ILE A 75 1.16 -5.07 -2.24
C ILE A 75 2.49 -5.70 -1.82
N TYR A 76 2.46 -6.48 -0.75
CA TYR A 76 3.58 -7.34 -0.35
C TYR A 76 3.15 -8.81 -0.40
N ILE A 77 3.97 -9.66 -1.01
CA ILE A 77 3.72 -11.10 -1.14
C ILE A 77 4.74 -11.83 -0.27
N ASP A 78 4.28 -12.43 0.82
CA ASP A 78 5.12 -13.21 1.73
C ASP A 78 5.13 -14.70 1.34
N GLU A 79 6.10 -15.06 0.51
CA GLU A 79 6.35 -16.44 0.09
C GLU A 79 7.11 -17.27 1.14
N ASN A 80 7.57 -16.66 2.25
CA ASN A 80 8.21 -17.41 3.35
C ASN A 80 7.20 -18.21 4.18
N THR A 81 5.90 -18.01 3.92
CA THR A 81 4.79 -18.73 4.53
C THR A 81 4.22 -19.76 3.56
N THR A 82 3.63 -20.84 4.08
CA THR A 82 2.99 -21.86 3.25
C THR A 82 1.58 -22.13 3.79
N PRO A 83 0.52 -21.76 3.04
CA PRO A 83 0.57 -21.07 1.75
C PRO A 83 1.05 -19.61 1.88
N ALA A 84 1.53 -19.02 0.78
CA ALA A 84 1.96 -17.63 0.74
C ALA A 84 0.84 -16.66 1.15
N ILE A 85 1.20 -15.52 1.72
CA ILE A 85 0.25 -14.48 2.15
C ILE A 85 0.44 -13.22 1.30
N VAL A 86 -0.63 -12.75 0.67
CA VAL A 86 -0.66 -11.51 -0.09
C VAL A 86 -1.28 -10.42 0.79
N HIS A 87 -0.48 -9.42 1.12
CA HIS A 87 -0.87 -8.26 1.91
C HIS A 87 -1.17 -7.08 0.99
N PHE A 88 -2.38 -6.53 1.10
CA PHE A 88 -2.78 -5.28 0.46
C PHE A 88 -2.79 -4.15 1.48
N PHE A 89 -2.41 -2.95 1.05
CA PHE A 89 -2.47 -1.76 1.90
C PHE A 89 -3.13 -0.60 1.18
N ASN A 90 -3.93 0.16 1.93
CA ASN A 90 -4.39 1.50 1.58
C ASN A 90 -4.04 2.44 2.73
N PHE A 91 -3.28 3.48 2.44
CA PHE A 91 -2.74 4.41 3.41
C PHE A 91 -3.51 5.73 3.39
N LYS A 92 -3.67 6.30 4.58
CA LYS A 92 -4.12 7.67 4.73
C LYS A 92 -3.32 8.35 5.81
N TYR A 93 -2.70 9.45 5.43
CA TYR A 93 -1.88 10.25 6.31
C TYR A 93 -2.37 11.71 6.33
N THR A 94 -2.27 12.36 7.48
CA THR A 94 -2.53 13.79 7.60
C THR A 94 -1.54 14.44 8.55
N GLU A 95 -1.10 15.64 8.18
CA GLU A 95 -0.23 16.48 9.00
C GLU A 95 -1.00 17.32 10.01
N ASN A 96 -2.33 17.24 10.01
CA ASN A 96 -3.19 18.02 10.90
C ASN A 96 -3.94 17.08 11.85
N PHE A 97 -3.70 17.23 13.15
CA PHE A 97 -4.37 16.47 14.20
C PHE A 97 -5.90 16.53 14.11
N ASP A 98 -6.48 17.68 13.80
CA ASP A 98 -7.94 17.84 13.69
C ASP A 98 -8.52 17.03 12.51
N LYS A 99 -7.69 16.66 11.53
CA LYS A 99 -8.09 15.86 10.37
C LYS A 99 -7.95 14.35 10.61
N THR A 100 -7.40 13.90 11.74
CA THR A 100 -7.25 12.45 12.01
C THR A 100 -8.57 11.73 12.19
N ILE A 101 -9.66 12.48 12.45
CA ILE A 101 -11.02 11.95 12.53
C ILE A 101 -11.63 11.64 11.15
N ASN A 102 -10.97 12.05 10.06
CA ASN A 102 -11.50 11.87 8.71
C ASN A 102 -11.29 10.44 8.23
N HIS A 103 -12.37 9.71 8.01
CA HIS A 103 -12.36 8.35 7.46
C HIS A 103 -12.02 8.32 5.96
N PHE A 104 -11.65 7.14 5.46
CA PHE A 104 -11.54 6.93 4.01
C PHE A 104 -12.86 7.29 3.30
N PRO A 105 -12.81 7.96 2.14
CA PRO A 105 -14.01 8.20 1.34
C PRO A 105 -14.72 6.88 1.01
N SER A 106 -16.06 6.86 0.98
CA SER A 106 -16.83 5.66 0.65
C SER A 106 -16.46 5.07 -0.72
N THR A 107 -16.11 5.94 -1.66
CA THR A 107 -15.69 5.56 -3.02
C THR A 107 -14.36 4.79 -3.04
N GLU A 108 -13.57 4.84 -1.97
CA GLU A 108 -12.31 4.10 -1.90
C GLU A 108 -12.56 2.60 -1.79
N ILE A 109 -13.57 2.21 -1.00
CA ILE A 109 -14.00 0.80 -0.86
C ILE A 109 -14.50 0.26 -2.20
N ASP A 110 -15.21 1.07 -2.99
CA ASP A 110 -15.70 0.69 -4.31
C ASP A 110 -14.54 0.41 -5.28
N LYS A 111 -13.48 1.23 -5.25
CA LYS A 111 -12.29 1.01 -6.09
C LYS A 111 -11.57 -0.28 -5.72
N ILE A 112 -11.33 -0.50 -4.41
CA ILE A 112 -10.66 -1.71 -3.90
C ILE A 112 -11.49 -2.94 -4.28
N THR A 113 -12.80 -2.91 -4.04
CA THR A 113 -13.70 -4.03 -4.40
C THR A 113 -13.71 -4.30 -5.90
N SER A 114 -13.76 -3.25 -6.73
CA SER A 114 -13.67 -3.37 -8.18
C SER A 114 -12.34 -3.99 -8.62
N PHE A 115 -11.22 -3.56 -8.03
CA PHE A 115 -9.90 -4.13 -8.32
C PHE A 115 -9.84 -5.61 -7.96
N LEU A 116 -10.30 -5.99 -6.76
CA LEU A 116 -10.29 -7.39 -6.32
C LEU A 116 -11.16 -8.27 -7.20
N ASN A 117 -12.32 -7.79 -7.65
CA ASN A 117 -13.15 -8.53 -8.60
C ASN A 117 -12.41 -8.77 -9.94
N SER A 118 -11.72 -7.76 -10.47
CA SER A 118 -10.90 -7.90 -11.68
C SER A 118 -9.70 -8.84 -11.47
N LEU A 119 -9.03 -8.77 -10.32
CA LEU A 119 -7.95 -9.68 -9.93
C LEU A 119 -8.44 -11.13 -9.89
N MET A 120 -9.52 -11.40 -9.15
CA MET A 120 -10.06 -12.75 -8.95
C MET A 120 -10.69 -13.35 -10.21
N SER A 121 -11.12 -12.52 -11.16
CA SER A 121 -11.64 -12.97 -12.47
C SER A 121 -10.56 -13.10 -13.55
N LYS A 122 -9.28 -12.88 -13.21
CA LYS A 122 -8.15 -12.91 -14.14
C LYS A 122 -8.35 -11.96 -15.33
N ASP A 123 -8.92 -10.78 -15.07
CA ASP A 123 -9.23 -9.78 -16.10
C ASP A 123 -7.95 -9.16 -16.67
N LYS A 124 -7.57 -9.59 -17.87
CA LYS A 124 -6.36 -9.12 -18.57
C LYS A 124 -6.41 -7.65 -18.95
N ASN A 125 -7.58 -7.00 -18.92
CA ASN A 125 -7.69 -5.57 -19.21
C ASN A 125 -7.06 -4.70 -18.12
N LEU A 126 -6.83 -5.23 -16.92
CA LEU A 126 -6.10 -4.55 -15.85
C LEU A 126 -4.79 -3.93 -16.36
N LYS A 127 -4.07 -4.62 -17.26
CA LYS A 127 -2.81 -4.14 -17.85
C LYS A 127 -2.88 -2.74 -18.44
N ASN A 128 -4.04 -2.36 -18.99
CA ASN A 128 -4.24 -1.08 -19.67
C ASN A 128 -4.77 0.01 -18.73
N ASP A 129 -5.17 -0.35 -17.53
CA ASP A 129 -5.92 0.51 -16.61
C ASP A 129 -5.11 0.88 -15.36
N ILE A 130 -4.35 -0.07 -14.83
CA ILE A 130 -3.53 0.12 -13.64
C ILE A 130 -2.07 0.43 -13.99
N ASN A 131 -1.33 0.98 -13.01
CA ASN A 131 0.10 1.20 -13.17
C ASN A 131 0.86 -0.15 -13.32
N LYS A 132 2.04 -0.07 -13.95
CA LYS A 132 2.83 -1.27 -14.29
C LYS A 132 3.32 -2.05 -13.07
N VAL A 133 3.60 -1.36 -11.96
CA VAL A 133 4.07 -1.99 -10.72
C VAL A 133 2.94 -2.81 -10.11
N LEU A 134 1.74 -2.23 -10.02
CA LEU A 134 0.55 -2.95 -9.58
C LEU A 134 0.24 -4.13 -10.49
N TYR A 135 0.38 -3.98 -11.82
CA TYR A 135 0.12 -5.09 -12.74
C TYR A 135 1.14 -6.23 -12.60
N SER A 136 2.41 -5.93 -12.35
CA SER A 136 3.42 -6.96 -12.02
C SER A 136 2.98 -7.80 -10.83
N LYS A 137 2.51 -7.14 -9.76
CA LYS A 137 1.99 -7.84 -8.57
C LYS A 137 0.73 -8.65 -8.86
N VAL A 138 -0.13 -8.18 -9.76
CA VAL A 138 -1.29 -8.96 -10.24
C VAL A 138 -0.84 -10.24 -10.96
N GLU A 139 0.19 -10.16 -11.82
CA GLU A 139 0.75 -11.32 -12.50
C GLU A 139 1.36 -12.31 -11.50
N GLU A 140 2.16 -11.84 -10.54
CA GLU A 140 2.72 -12.66 -9.45
C GLU A 140 1.61 -13.38 -8.66
N ILE A 141 0.53 -12.69 -8.28
CA ILE A 141 -0.61 -13.31 -7.57
C ILE A 141 -1.29 -14.39 -8.44
N TRP A 142 -1.45 -14.15 -9.74
CA TRP A 142 -2.01 -15.15 -10.64
C TRP A 142 -1.13 -16.36 -10.79
N GLU A 143 0.20 -16.19 -10.80
CA GLU A 143 1.17 -17.28 -10.81
C GLU A 143 1.06 -18.11 -9.52
N LEU A 144 0.94 -17.48 -8.35
CA LEU A 144 0.73 -18.20 -7.09
C LEU A 144 -0.48 -19.13 -7.17
N PHE A 145 -1.60 -18.69 -7.73
CA PHE A 145 -2.81 -19.53 -7.87
C PHE A 145 -2.62 -20.79 -8.73
N GLU A 146 -1.63 -20.81 -9.63
CA GLU A 146 -1.30 -22.02 -10.42
C GLU A 146 -0.50 -23.04 -9.59
N GLU A 147 0.23 -22.59 -8.56
CA GLU A 147 1.05 -23.43 -7.68
C GLU A 147 0.32 -23.85 -6.40
N HIS A 148 -0.30 -22.90 -5.70
CA HIS A 148 -1.04 -23.11 -4.44
C HIS A 148 -2.04 -21.98 -4.14
N TYR A 149 -3.03 -22.23 -3.29
CA TYR A 149 -3.99 -21.19 -2.88
C TYR A 149 -3.35 -20.20 -1.87
N PRO A 150 -3.17 -18.90 -2.17
CA PRO A 150 -2.64 -17.92 -1.23
C PRO A 150 -3.70 -17.43 -0.22
N TYR A 151 -3.25 -16.95 0.94
CA TYR A 151 -4.10 -16.17 1.85
C TYR A 151 -4.02 -14.67 1.54
N PHE A 152 -5.08 -13.95 1.87
CA PHE A 152 -5.17 -12.50 1.64
C PHE A 152 -5.35 -11.73 2.95
N HIS A 153 -4.54 -10.70 3.15
CA HIS A 153 -4.67 -9.72 4.22
C HIS A 153 -4.92 -8.34 3.60
N PHE A 154 -5.89 -7.60 4.15
CA PHE A 154 -6.31 -6.27 3.70
C PHE A 154 -6.25 -5.28 4.86
#